data_AF-A0A1Y1S2U3-F1
#
_entry.id   AF-A0A1Y1S2U3-F1
#
_cell.length_a   1.000
_cell.length_b   1.000
_cell.length_c   1.000
_cell.angle_alpha   90.00
_cell.angle_beta   90.00
_cell.angle_gamma   90.00
#
_symmetry.space_group_name_H-M   'P 1'
#
loop_
_entity.id
_entity.type
_entity.pdbx_description
1 polymer ?
#
loop_
_entity_poly.entity_id
_entity_poly.type
_entity_poly.pdbx_seq_one_letter_code
_entity_poly.pdbx_strand_id
1 'polypeptide(L)' 'MVSSGEFFSVPIGQALVQQGELSREQVDQVLQMQKNGDKRLFGEIAVDMGYLDLLTVIRYLEAEDRGE' A
#
# COMPACT_ATOMS: atom_id res chain seq x y z
N MET A 1 -14.92 -15.19 26.67
CA MET A 1 -13.51 -14.87 26.34
C MET A 1 -13.49 -14.52 24.86
N VAL A 2 -13.53 -13.24 24.53
CA VAL A 2 -13.24 -12.76 23.18
C VAL A 2 -11.86 -12.14 23.26
N SER A 3 -10.89 -12.81 22.64
CA SER A 3 -9.49 -12.41 22.68
C SER A 3 -9.29 -11.12 21.88
N SER A 4 -8.73 -10.14 22.59
CA SER A 4 -7.72 -9.17 22.17
C SER A 4 -7.30 -9.17 20.70
N GLY A 5 -7.55 -8.04 20.03
CA GLY A 5 -6.58 -7.37 19.16
C GLY A 5 -6.23 -8.04 17.83
N GLU A 6 -7.15 -8.01 16.88
CA GLU A 6 -6.82 -8.16 15.46
C GLU A 6 -7.40 -6.96 14.69
N PHE A 7 -6.82 -5.78 14.91
CA PHE A 7 -7.03 -4.66 14.00
C PHE A 7 -6.23 -4.97 12.74
N PHE A 8 -6.86 -5.62 11.77
CA PHE A 8 -6.32 -5.79 10.44
C PHE A 8 -6.08 -4.39 9.84
N SER A 9 -4.85 -3.88 9.94
CA SER A 9 -4.39 -2.78 9.10
C SER A 9 -4.55 -3.27 7.65
N VAL A 10 -5.44 -2.61 6.91
CA VAL A 10 -5.71 -2.98 5.52
C VAL A 10 -4.41 -2.78 4.75
N PRO A 11 -3.93 -3.77 3.98
CA PRO A 11 -2.72 -3.58 3.18
C PRO A 11 -2.86 -2.35 2.28
N ILE A 12 -1.85 -1.48 2.26
CA ILE A 12 -1.88 -0.22 1.50
C ILE A 12 -2.33 -0.40 0.04
N GLY A 13 -1.87 -1.46 -0.64
CA GLY A 13 -2.30 -1.76 -2.01
C GLY A 13 -3.81 -2.00 -2.13
N GLN A 14 -4.43 -2.68 -1.15
CA GLN A 14 -5.87 -2.90 -1.13
C GLN A 14 -6.63 -1.61 -0.84
N ALA A 15 -6.16 -0.79 0.10
CA ALA A 15 -6.78 0.49 0.41
C ALA A 15 -6.74 1.45 -0.78
N LEU A 16 -5.61 1.54 -1.48
CA LEU A 16 -5.45 2.38 -2.67
C LEU A 16 -6.29 1.90 -3.85
N VAL A 17 -6.54 0.58 -3.99
CA VAL A 17 -7.52 0.07 -4.98
C VAL A 17 -8.94 0.50 -4.63
N GLN A 18 -9.32 0.46 -3.35
CA GLN A 18 -10.66 0.91 -2.93
C GLN A 18 -10.88 2.41 -3.16
N GLN A 19 -9.81 3.20 -3.06
CA GLN A 19 -9.83 4.64 -3.32
C GLN A 19 -9.75 4.98 -4.83
N GLY A 20 -9.49 3.99 -5.70
CA GLY A 20 -9.35 4.19 -7.14
C GLY A 20 -8.00 4.77 -7.57
N GLU A 21 -7.04 4.87 -6.65
CA GLU A 21 -5.67 5.36 -6.93
C GLU A 21 -4.81 4.30 -7.63
N LEU A 22 -5.12 3.00 -7.44
CA LEU A 22 -4.45 1.89 -8.10
C LEU A 22 -5.46 0.89 -8.68
N SER A 23 -5.09 0.21 -9.77
CA SER A 23 -5.77 -1.00 -10.22
C SER A 23 -5.24 -2.25 -9.50
N ARG A 24 -6.04 -3.33 -9.47
CA ARG A 24 -5.59 -4.62 -8.93
C ARG A 24 -4.34 -5.12 -9.65
N GLU A 25 -4.30 -4.94 -10.97
CA GLU A 25 -3.19 -5.36 -11.82
C GLU A 25 -1.89 -4.60 -11.45
N GLN A 26 -1.97 -3.29 -11.22
CA GLN A 26 -0.83 -2.48 -10.79
C GLN A 26 -0.30 -2.94 -9.42
N VAL A 27 -1.20 -3.26 -8.48
CA VAL A 27 -0.80 -3.84 -7.19
C VAL A 27 -0.08 -5.18 -7.38
N ASP A 28 -0.62 -6.07 -8.21
CA ASP A 28 -0.01 -7.37 -8.49
C ASP A 28 1.39 -7.23 -9.11
N GLN A 29 1.59 -6.28 -10.01
CA GLN A 29 2.91 -6.04 -10.62
C GLN A 29 3.94 -5.56 -9.57
N VAL A 30 3.56 -4.63 -8.70
CA VAL A 30 4.44 -4.15 -7.62
C VAL A 30 4.80 -5.29 -6.67
N LEU A 31 3.82 -6.10 -6.26
CA LEU A 31 4.05 -7.26 -5.39
C LEU A 31 4.93 -8.33 -6.07
N GLN A 32 4.79 -8.50 -7.38
CA GLN A 32 5.64 -9.41 -8.15
C GLN A 32 7.10 -8.95 -8.15
N MET A 33 7.36 -7.64 -8.25
CA MET A 33 8.72 -7.11 -8.13
C MET A 33 9.33 -7.40 -6.76
N GLN A 34 8.57 -7.19 -5.68
CA GLN A 34 9.03 -7.53 -4.33
C GLN A 34 9.31 -9.02 -4.18
N LYS A 35 8.43 -9.89 -4.69
CA LYS A 35 8.62 -11.35 -4.69
C LYS A 35 9.85 -11.78 -5.51
N ASN A 36 10.20 -11.03 -6.55
CA ASN A 36 11.37 -11.28 -7.39
C ASN A 36 12.69 -10.76 -6.78
N GLY A 37 12.65 -10.24 -5.54
CA GLY A 37 13.84 -9.85 -4.78
C GLY A 37 14.10 -8.35 -4.71
N ASP A 38 13.21 -7.51 -5.25
CA ASP A 38 13.26 -6.07 -4.98
C ASP A 38 12.94 -5.82 -3.50
N LYS A 39 13.87 -5.16 -2.79
CA LYS A 39 13.77 -4.91 -1.34
C LYS A 39 13.10 -3.58 -0.99
N ARG A 40 12.77 -2.76 -2.00
CA ARG A 40 12.09 -1.47 -1.80
C ARG A 40 10.68 -1.69 -1.24
N LEU A 41 10.16 -0.69 -0.53
CA LEU A 41 8.79 -0.69 -0.05
C LEU A 41 7.80 -0.63 -1.21
N PHE A 42 6.56 -1.09 -0.97
CA PHE A 42 5.51 -1.11 -1.98
C PHE A 42 5.31 0.27 -2.62
N GLY A 43 5.21 1.32 -1.80
CA GLY A 43 5.02 2.69 -2.26
C GLY A 43 6.18 3.22 -3.11
N GLU A 44 7.43 2.86 -2.79
CA GLU A 44 8.60 3.27 -3.57
C GLU A 44 8.56 2.66 -4.98
N ILE A 45 8.26 1.37 -5.08
CA ILE A 45 8.15 0.68 -6.37
C ILE A 45 6.96 1.24 -7.17
N ALA A 46 5.81 1.45 -6.54
CA ALA A 46 4.63 2.01 -7.20
C ALA A 46 4.87 3.41 -7.77
N VAL A 47 5.65 4.25 -7.07
CA VAL A 47 6.07 5.58 -7.55
C VAL A 47 7.07 5.47 -8.70
N ASP A 48 8.07 4.62 -8.56
CA ASP A 48 9.09 4.37 -9.61
C ASP A 48 8.47 3.83 -10.92
N MET A 49 7.41 3.01 -10.81
CA MET A 49 6.64 2.50 -11.95
C MET A 49 5.65 3.53 -12.52
N GLY A 50 5.49 4.69 -11.89
CA GLY A 50 4.52 5.73 -12.30
C GLY A 50 3.06 5.35 -12.05
N TYR A 51 2.80 4.35 -11.21
CA TYR A 51 1.43 3.93 -10.85
C TYR A 51 0.83 4.80 -9.75
N LEU A 52 1.68 5.41 -8.92
CA LEU A 52 1.25 6.21 -7.78
C LEU A 52 2.09 7.48 -7.70
N ASP A 53 1.45 8.59 -7.36
CA ASP A 53 2.17 9.83 -7.08
C ASP A 53 2.76 9.81 -5.66
N LEU A 54 3.96 10.37 -5.48
CA LEU A 54 4.63 10.44 -4.19
C LEU A 54 3.77 11.17 -3.13
N LEU A 55 3.05 12.23 -3.53
CA LEU A 55 2.16 12.95 -2.60
C LEU A 55 0.99 12.06 -2.17
N THR A 56 0.50 11.16 -3.03
CA THR A 56 -0.54 10.20 -2.64
C THR A 56 -0.01 9.24 -1.57
N VAL A 57 1.22 8.73 -1.72
CA VAL A 57 1.86 7.88 -0.70
C VAL A 57 1.97 8.63 0.63
N ILE A 58 2.48 9.86 0.61
CA ILE A 58 2.64 10.67 1.83
C ILE A 58 1.28 10.89 2.51
N ARG A 59 0.25 11.32 1.76
CA ARG A 59 -1.09 11.56 2.31
C ARG A 59 -1.68 10.30 2.95
N TYR A 60 -1.48 9.14 2.33
CA TYR A 60 -1.94 7.86 2.88
C TYR A 60 -1.25 7.55 4.22
N LEU A 61 0.09 7.66 4.26
CA LEU A 61 0.86 7.38 5.48
C LEU A 61 0.50 8.35 6.62
N GLU A 62 0.31 9.64 6.32
CA GLU A 62 -0.14 10.63 7.30
C GLU A 62 -1.58 10.42 7.79
N ALA A 63 -2.43 9.76 6.99
CA ALA A 63 -3.79 9.41 7.40
C ALA A 63 -3.78 8.21 8.35
N GLU A 64 -2.94 7.22 8.10
CA GLU A 64 -2.77 6.03 8.95
C GLU A 64 -2.10 6.39 10.30
N ASP A 65 -1.10 7.28 10.30
CA ASP A 65 -0.37 7.72 11.52
C ASP A 65 -1.26 8.52 12.49
N ARG A 66 -2.30 9.20 11.99
CA ARG A 66 -3.27 9.94 12.81
C ARG A 66 -4.34 9.06 13.46
N GLY A 67 -4.29 7.74 13.25
CA GLY A 67 -5.21 6.76 13.83
C GLY A 67 -4.81 6.18 15.19
N GLU A 68 -3.70 6.62 15.79
CA GLU A 68 -3.17 6.13 17.09
C GLU A 68 -3.53 7.01 18.30
#